data_AF-A0AAU4IS86-F1
#
_entry.id   AF-A0AAU4IS86-F1
#
_cell.length_a   1.000
_cell.length_b   1.000
_cell.length_c   1.000
_cell.angle_alpha   90.00
_cell.angle_beta   90.00
_cell.angle_gamma   90.00
#
_symmetry.space_group_name_H-M   'P 1'
#
loop_
_entity.id
_entity.type
_entity.pdbx_description
1 polymer ?
#
loop_
_entity_poly.entity_id
_entity_poly.type
_entity_poly.pdbx_seq_one_letter_code
_entity_poly.pdbx_strand_id
1 'polypeptide(L)'
;MLALALLLAGGAATGCGGRATTHHKPGTTHEQASGKVGTLLTVEDGAGHRLREVPAEGAPEVRLAARPDSEDGWNLQLTVANFHFTPDSTGGAALPGAGHAHLELDGRKLARLYGPWFHLPAAQVPEGGTHALTVRLYADDHTAWAVAGKPVEATLQLAAETGRSTHPHSPPAPSPTPPQAPQADRTVTITVRDGKVSPAPGRVEVKRGERVALRVTSDRADTLHVHGIDKELALPAGQEATLILTADRTGLFEVETHESHLVLTQLAVR
;
A
#
# COMPACT_ATOMS: atom_id res chain seq x y z
N MET A 1 -52.30 -50.76 25.30
CA MET A 1 -52.51 -49.54 24.50
C MET A 1 -52.42 -48.38 25.49
N LEU A 2 -51.46 -47.46 25.54
CA LEU A 2 -50.33 -47.09 24.70
C LEU A 2 -49.41 -46.27 25.63
N ALA A 3 -48.13 -46.62 25.72
CA ALA A 3 -47.13 -45.79 26.41
C ALA A 3 -46.64 -44.73 25.42
N LEU A 4 -46.67 -43.44 25.79
CA LEU A 4 -46.06 -42.37 24.99
C LEU A 4 -45.00 -41.67 25.83
N ALA A 5 -43.76 -42.12 25.67
CA ALA A 5 -42.57 -41.40 26.10
C ALA A 5 -42.30 -40.28 25.08
N LEU A 6 -42.40 -39.02 25.50
CA LEU A 6 -41.91 -37.90 24.70
C LEU A 6 -40.43 -37.69 25.04
N LEU A 7 -39.55 -38.07 24.11
CA LEU A 7 -38.12 -37.76 24.17
C LEU A 7 -37.92 -36.25 24.05
N LEU A 8 -37.35 -35.63 25.09
CA LEU A 8 -36.63 -34.37 24.99
C LEU A 8 -35.24 -34.64 24.37
N ALA A 9 -35.14 -34.49 23.05
CA ALA A 9 -33.85 -34.49 22.36
C ALA A 9 -33.29 -33.05 22.33
N GLY A 10 -32.15 -32.87 23.00
CA GLY A 10 -31.39 -31.64 22.99
C GLY A 10 -30.73 -31.36 21.64
N GLY A 11 -30.50 -30.08 21.38
CA GLY A 11 -29.79 -29.59 20.21
C GLY A 11 -29.20 -28.21 20.49
N ALA A 12 -28.37 -28.09 21.53
CA ALA A 12 -27.47 -26.95 21.63
C ALA A 12 -26.36 -27.13 20.59
N ALA A 13 -26.57 -26.60 19.40
CA ALA A 13 -25.51 -26.44 18.43
C ALA A 13 -24.55 -25.36 18.96
N THR A 14 -23.57 -25.77 19.77
CA THR A 14 -22.38 -24.96 20.04
C THR A 14 -21.59 -24.87 18.73
N GLY A 15 -21.94 -23.88 17.91
CA GLY A 15 -21.14 -23.51 16.76
C GLY A 15 -19.76 -23.07 17.22
N CYS A 16 -18.75 -23.90 16.98
CA CYS A 16 -17.36 -23.48 17.03
C CYS A 16 -17.09 -22.51 15.88
N GLY A 17 -17.34 -21.23 16.11
CA GLY A 17 -16.94 -20.13 15.23
C GLY A 17 -16.35 -19.02 16.09
N GLY A 18 -15.03 -19.05 16.30
CA GLY A 18 -14.34 -17.93 16.95
C GLY A 18 -14.59 -16.64 16.18
N ARG A 19 -14.57 -15.48 16.88
CA ARG A 19 -14.67 -14.17 16.23
C ARG A 19 -13.60 -14.02 15.16
N ALA A 20 -13.93 -13.34 14.07
CA ALA A 20 -12.98 -13.01 13.03
C ALA A 20 -11.79 -12.25 13.64
N THR A 21 -10.58 -12.68 13.33
CA THR A 21 -9.32 -12.10 13.81
C THR A 21 -8.52 -11.61 12.61
N THR A 22 -7.69 -10.59 12.83
CA THR A 22 -6.62 -10.21 11.90
C THR A 22 -5.52 -11.30 11.94
N HIS A 23 -4.79 -11.61 10.86
CA HIS A 23 -3.94 -12.82 10.79
C HIS A 23 -2.73 -12.86 11.77
N HIS A 24 -2.19 -14.06 12.09
CA HIS A 24 -1.13 -14.30 13.09
C HIS A 24 0.33 -14.15 12.56
N LYS A 25 1.17 -13.39 13.29
CA LYS A 25 2.61 -13.67 13.54
C LYS A 25 2.86 -13.65 15.06
N PRO A 26 3.90 -14.31 15.59
CA PRO A 26 4.24 -14.21 17.02
C PRO A 26 4.55 -12.75 17.41
N GLY A 27 3.81 -12.20 18.39
CA GLY A 27 4.08 -10.89 18.99
C GLY A 27 3.05 -9.77 18.74
N THR A 28 1.98 -10.01 17.98
CA THR A 28 0.88 -9.04 17.81
C THR A 28 -0.35 -9.49 18.58
N THR A 29 -0.87 -8.66 19.48
CA THR A 29 -2.17 -8.90 20.13
C THR A 29 -3.29 -8.51 19.16
N HIS A 30 -4.23 -9.42 18.88
CA HIS A 30 -5.37 -9.13 18.01
C HIS A 30 -6.34 -8.17 18.69
N GLU A 31 -6.73 -7.10 17.98
CA GLU A 31 -8.03 -6.52 18.24
C GLU A 31 -9.08 -7.50 17.70
N GLN A 32 -9.84 -8.10 18.62
CA GLN A 32 -10.97 -8.95 18.24
C GLN A 32 -12.06 -8.05 17.66
N ALA A 33 -12.69 -8.45 16.55
CA ALA A 33 -13.84 -7.75 16.01
C ALA A 33 -15.00 -7.78 17.03
N SER A 34 -15.10 -6.75 17.87
CA SER A 34 -16.22 -6.52 18.78
C SER A 34 -17.02 -5.31 18.28
N GLY A 35 -18.14 -5.56 17.60
CA GLY A 35 -19.01 -4.51 17.08
C GLY A 35 -19.71 -4.89 15.80
N LYS A 36 -20.68 -4.08 15.37
CA LYS A 36 -21.25 -4.20 14.01
C LYS A 36 -20.28 -3.56 13.02
N VAL A 37 -19.74 -4.36 12.10
CA VAL A 37 -18.79 -3.93 11.05
C VAL A 37 -19.50 -3.59 9.73
N GLY A 38 -20.76 -3.15 9.80
CA GLY A 38 -21.56 -2.86 8.60
C GLY A 38 -22.10 -4.09 7.87
N THR A 39 -22.84 -3.84 6.79
CA THR A 39 -23.51 -4.84 5.95
C THR A 39 -22.85 -4.90 4.58
N LEU A 40 -22.49 -6.10 4.10
CA LEU A 40 -21.99 -6.26 2.75
C LEU A 40 -23.13 -6.16 1.73
N LEU A 41 -23.01 -5.22 0.82
CA LEU A 41 -23.92 -5.09 -0.31
C LEU A 41 -23.49 -6.04 -1.45
N THR A 42 -24.39 -6.25 -2.41
CA THR A 42 -24.09 -6.98 -3.65
C THR A 42 -23.51 -6.07 -4.74
N VAL A 43 -23.60 -4.75 -4.54
CA VAL A 43 -22.99 -3.74 -5.42
C VAL A 43 -21.50 -3.57 -5.09
N GLU A 44 -20.75 -3.12 -6.09
CA GLU A 44 -19.30 -2.91 -6.03
C GLU A 44 -18.94 -1.45 -6.31
N ASP A 45 -17.71 -1.06 -5.98
CA ASP A 45 -17.16 0.29 -6.12
C ASP A 45 -16.69 0.66 -7.55
N GLY A 46 -16.96 -0.19 -8.54
CA GLY A 46 -16.46 -0.04 -9.91
C GLY A 46 -15.02 -0.55 -10.12
N ALA A 47 -14.25 -0.75 -9.05
CA ALA A 47 -12.93 -1.41 -9.07
C ALA A 47 -13.00 -2.91 -8.69
N GLY A 48 -14.21 -3.46 -8.57
CA GLY A 48 -14.45 -4.88 -8.26
C GLY A 48 -14.49 -5.21 -6.76
N HIS A 49 -14.57 -4.21 -5.89
CA HIS A 49 -14.68 -4.42 -4.45
C HIS A 49 -16.11 -4.23 -3.97
N ARG A 50 -16.63 -5.21 -3.23
CA ARG A 50 -17.96 -5.13 -2.63
C ARG A 50 -18.03 -3.98 -1.63
N LEU A 51 -19.18 -3.29 -1.62
CA LEU A 51 -19.43 -2.22 -0.66
C LEU A 51 -19.80 -2.78 0.73
N ARG A 52 -19.27 -2.14 1.77
CA ARG A 52 -19.57 -2.37 3.19
C ARG A 52 -20.30 -1.15 3.75
N GLU A 53 -21.62 -1.27 3.81
CA GLU A 53 -22.53 -0.21 4.24
C GLU A 53 -22.48 -0.03 5.77
N VAL A 54 -22.26 1.22 6.21
CA VAL A 54 -22.35 1.64 7.61
C VAL A 54 -23.33 2.81 7.76
N PRO A 55 -23.93 3.01 8.94
CA PRO A 55 -24.73 4.21 9.20
C PRO A 55 -23.90 5.49 8.99
N ALA A 56 -24.54 6.56 8.51
CA ALA A 56 -23.88 7.86 8.34
C ALA A 56 -23.32 8.43 9.65
N GLU A 57 -24.00 8.17 10.77
CA GLU A 57 -23.51 8.54 12.10
C GLU A 57 -22.27 7.71 12.46
N GLY A 58 -21.13 8.38 12.62
CA GLY A 58 -19.86 7.73 12.95
C GLY A 58 -19.21 6.99 11.78
N ALA A 59 -19.68 7.19 10.54
CA ALA A 59 -19.05 6.62 9.35
C ALA A 59 -17.60 7.14 9.17
N PRO A 60 -16.71 6.33 8.59
CA PRO A 60 -15.43 6.79 8.08
C PRO A 60 -15.62 7.97 7.12
N GLU A 61 -14.70 8.93 7.19
CA GLU A 61 -14.64 10.06 6.27
C GLU A 61 -13.20 10.26 5.79
N VAL A 62 -13.05 10.75 4.57
CA VAL A 62 -11.76 11.17 4.01
C VAL A 62 -11.90 12.49 3.27
N ARG A 63 -10.85 13.31 3.36
CA ARG A 63 -10.63 14.50 2.54
C ARG A 63 -9.24 14.41 1.94
N LEU A 64 -9.10 14.91 0.72
CA LEU A 64 -7.84 14.92 -0.01
C LEU A 64 -7.43 16.36 -0.30
N ALA A 65 -6.18 16.69 -0.01
CA ALA A 65 -5.52 17.92 -0.45
C ALA A 65 -4.23 17.56 -1.19
N ALA A 66 -3.91 18.31 -2.24
CA ALA A 66 -2.64 18.21 -2.94
C ALA A 66 -1.90 19.55 -2.83
N ARG A 67 -0.58 19.49 -2.63
CA ARG A 67 0.30 20.65 -2.67
C ARG A 67 1.46 20.36 -3.61
N PRO A 68 1.81 21.25 -4.54
CA PRO A 68 3.02 21.11 -5.33
C PRO A 68 4.22 20.92 -4.40
N ASP A 69 5.08 19.96 -4.74
CA ASP A 69 6.39 19.79 -4.12
C ASP A 69 7.44 20.59 -4.92
N SER A 70 8.47 21.09 -4.25
CA SER A 70 9.47 21.95 -4.89
C SER A 70 10.45 21.20 -5.79
N GLU A 71 10.60 19.90 -5.60
CA GLU A 71 11.50 19.04 -6.37
C GLU A 71 10.75 18.33 -7.51
N ASP A 72 9.63 17.66 -7.20
CA ASP A 72 8.84 16.93 -8.19
C ASP A 72 7.38 16.72 -7.76
N GLY A 73 6.42 16.90 -8.67
CA GLY A 73 5.03 16.46 -8.44
C GLY A 73 4.31 17.13 -7.26
N TRP A 74 3.56 16.34 -6.50
CA TRP A 74 2.67 16.83 -5.43
C TRP A 74 2.74 16.00 -4.15
N ASN A 75 2.77 16.67 -3.00
CA ASN A 75 2.49 16.04 -1.72
C ASN A 75 0.99 16.02 -1.46
N LEU A 76 0.43 14.80 -1.39
CA LEU A 76 -0.96 14.55 -1.06
C LEU A 76 -1.12 14.35 0.46
N GLN A 77 -2.12 15.01 1.02
CA GLN A 77 -2.53 14.85 2.41
C GLN A 77 -3.97 14.32 2.47
N LEU A 78 -4.13 13.15 3.09
CA LEU A 78 -5.41 12.58 3.47
C LEU A 78 -5.73 13.01 4.90
N THR A 79 -6.86 13.67 5.09
CA THR A 79 -7.44 13.91 6.41
C THR A 79 -8.60 12.96 6.60
N VAL A 80 -8.52 12.09 7.60
CA VAL A 80 -9.55 11.10 7.89
C VAL A 80 -10.25 11.37 9.23
N ALA A 81 -11.52 10.98 9.33
CA ALA A 81 -12.29 10.96 10.58
C ALA A 81 -13.00 9.61 10.73
N ASN A 82 -13.17 9.15 11.97
CA ASN A 82 -13.71 7.82 12.30
C ASN A 82 -13.04 6.66 11.54
N PHE A 83 -11.77 6.86 11.18
CA PHE A 83 -10.99 5.91 10.41
C PHE A 83 -9.56 5.83 10.93
N HIS A 84 -9.00 4.63 11.00
CA HIS A 84 -7.61 4.39 11.37
C HIS A 84 -6.94 3.48 10.34
N PHE A 85 -5.71 3.85 9.97
CA PHE A 85 -4.90 3.02 9.08
C PHE A 85 -4.35 1.81 9.84
N THR A 86 -4.48 0.63 9.26
CA THR A 86 -4.04 -0.66 9.82
C THR A 86 -3.15 -1.44 8.84
N PRO A 87 -1.97 -0.91 8.48
CA PRO A 87 -1.06 -1.60 7.56
C PRO A 87 -0.75 -3.03 7.99
N ASP A 88 -0.57 -3.26 9.29
CA ASP A 88 -0.22 -4.58 9.84
C ASP A 88 -1.37 -5.60 9.74
N SER A 89 -2.61 -5.17 9.49
CA SER A 89 -3.81 -6.01 9.45
C SER A 89 -4.41 -6.18 8.05
N THR A 90 -3.84 -5.55 7.02
CA THR A 90 -4.38 -5.60 5.66
C THR A 90 -4.44 -7.05 5.14
N GLY A 91 -5.58 -7.44 4.57
CA GLY A 91 -5.92 -8.82 4.21
C GLY A 91 -6.59 -9.62 5.32
N GLY A 92 -6.70 -9.06 6.53
CA GLY A 92 -7.43 -9.64 7.66
C GLY A 92 -8.93 -9.33 7.66
N ALA A 93 -9.60 -9.64 8.77
CA ALA A 93 -11.02 -9.33 8.93
C ALA A 93 -11.27 -7.82 9.04
N ALA A 94 -12.40 -7.34 8.49
CA ALA A 94 -12.82 -5.95 8.68
C ALA A 94 -13.04 -5.61 10.16
N LEU A 95 -12.43 -4.51 10.60
CA LEU A 95 -12.67 -3.86 11.89
C LEU A 95 -13.39 -2.53 11.67
N PRO A 96 -14.25 -2.06 12.59
CA PRO A 96 -15.00 -0.82 12.40
C PRO A 96 -14.07 0.37 12.16
N GLY A 97 -14.25 1.08 11.04
CA GLY A 97 -13.44 2.25 10.71
C GLY A 97 -11.94 1.96 10.62
N ALA A 98 -11.54 0.76 10.23
CA ALA A 98 -10.14 0.38 10.02
C ALA A 98 -9.84 0.17 8.56
N GLY A 99 -8.56 0.23 8.19
CA GLY A 99 -8.06 -0.39 6.97
C GLY A 99 -7.00 0.43 6.25
N HIS A 100 -7.17 0.61 4.96
CA HIS A 100 -6.25 1.31 4.07
C HIS A 100 -7.03 2.11 3.02
N ALA A 101 -6.35 2.97 2.26
CA ALA A 101 -6.99 3.70 1.16
C ALA A 101 -6.40 3.29 -0.19
N HIS A 102 -7.15 3.40 -1.28
CA HIS A 102 -6.58 3.33 -2.63
C HIS A 102 -6.58 4.74 -3.23
N LEU A 103 -5.52 5.06 -3.94
CA LEU A 103 -5.38 6.26 -4.74
C LEU A 103 -5.62 5.89 -6.21
N GLU A 104 -6.46 6.65 -6.89
CA GLU A 104 -6.79 6.51 -8.30
C GLU A 104 -6.57 7.84 -9.03
N LEU A 105 -6.12 7.76 -10.27
CA LEU A 105 -6.02 8.88 -11.20
C LEU A 105 -6.88 8.56 -12.43
N ASP A 106 -7.85 9.43 -12.73
CA ASP A 106 -8.81 9.25 -13.82
C ASP A 106 -9.51 7.87 -13.78
N GLY A 107 -9.81 7.39 -12.57
CA GLY A 107 -10.44 6.10 -12.30
C GLY A 107 -9.51 4.89 -12.44
N ARG A 108 -8.20 5.10 -12.67
CA ARG A 108 -7.20 4.03 -12.69
C ARG A 108 -6.43 4.03 -11.37
N LYS A 109 -6.37 2.88 -10.72
CA LYS A 109 -5.62 2.72 -9.48
C LYS A 109 -4.12 3.01 -9.70
N LEU A 110 -3.60 3.94 -8.90
CA LEU A 110 -2.18 4.28 -8.81
C LEU A 110 -1.50 3.54 -7.66
N ALA A 111 -2.06 3.63 -6.46
CA ALA A 111 -1.39 3.16 -5.25
C ALA A 111 -2.36 2.68 -4.17
N ARG A 112 -1.83 1.93 -3.21
CA ARG A 112 -2.46 1.73 -1.89
C ARG A 112 -1.76 2.61 -0.88
N LEU A 113 -2.53 3.25 -0.02
CA LEU A 113 -2.05 4.19 0.98
C LEU A 113 -2.31 3.60 2.37
N TYR A 114 -1.24 3.46 3.15
CA TYR A 114 -1.26 2.96 4.52
C TYR A 114 -1.11 4.07 5.57
N GLY A 115 -1.23 5.33 5.14
CA GLY A 115 -1.08 6.48 6.00
C GLY A 115 -1.58 7.75 5.34
N PRO A 116 -1.52 8.88 6.07
CA PRO A 116 -2.15 10.13 5.66
C PRO A 116 -1.37 10.93 4.61
N TRP A 117 -0.17 10.52 4.22
CA TRP A 117 0.66 11.26 3.28
C TRP A 117 1.13 10.36 2.13
N PHE A 118 1.12 10.91 0.92
CA PHE A 118 1.63 10.25 -0.28
C PHE A 118 2.27 11.30 -1.19
N HIS A 119 3.44 11.00 -1.73
CA HIS A 119 4.05 11.83 -2.75
C HIS A 119 3.65 11.28 -4.12
N LEU A 120 3.05 12.13 -4.97
CA LEU A 120 2.65 11.80 -6.32
C LEU A 120 3.66 12.42 -7.29
N PRO A 121 4.56 11.63 -7.89
CA PRO A 121 5.53 12.13 -8.88
C PRO A 121 4.84 12.74 -10.09
N ALA A 122 5.42 13.81 -10.67
CA ALA A 122 4.83 14.45 -11.84
C ALA A 122 4.73 13.48 -13.04
N ALA A 123 5.70 12.57 -13.17
CA ALA A 123 5.75 11.56 -14.22
C ALA A 123 4.56 10.57 -14.19
N GLN A 124 3.85 10.44 -13.07
CA GLN A 124 2.65 9.59 -12.95
C GLN A 124 1.36 10.31 -13.38
N VAL A 125 1.42 11.62 -13.60
CA VAL A 125 0.29 12.43 -14.06
C VAL A 125 0.50 12.75 -15.55
N PRO A 126 -0.44 12.37 -16.44
CA PRO A 126 -0.32 12.72 -17.84
C PRO A 126 -0.14 14.22 -18.05
N GLU A 127 0.66 14.61 -19.03
CA GLU A 127 0.90 16.02 -19.31
C GLU A 127 -0.36 16.71 -19.86
N GLY A 128 -0.63 17.89 -19.31
CA GLY A 128 -1.68 18.79 -19.78
C GLY A 128 -3.10 18.37 -19.38
N GLY A 129 -3.93 19.38 -19.12
CA GLY A 129 -5.32 19.17 -18.74
C GLY A 129 -5.52 19.04 -17.24
N THR A 130 -6.67 18.50 -16.86
CA THR A 130 -7.10 18.33 -15.48
C THR A 130 -7.44 16.87 -15.25
N HIS A 131 -6.82 16.28 -14.24
CA HIS A 131 -6.96 14.87 -13.88
C HIS A 131 -7.67 14.73 -12.54
N ALA A 132 -8.56 13.75 -12.44
CA ALA A 132 -9.28 13.47 -11.22
C ALA A 132 -8.47 12.53 -10.33
N LEU A 133 -7.95 13.03 -9.21
CA LEU A 133 -7.39 12.20 -8.13
C LEU A 133 -8.50 11.79 -7.18
N THR A 134 -8.75 10.50 -7.06
CA THR A 134 -9.74 9.95 -6.11
C THR A 134 -9.03 9.10 -5.07
N VAL A 135 -9.35 9.33 -3.79
CA VAL A 135 -8.98 8.46 -2.69
C VAL A 135 -10.23 7.79 -2.15
N ARG A 136 -10.22 6.46 -2.03
CA ARG A 136 -11.33 5.68 -1.45
C ARG A 136 -10.85 4.85 -0.26
N LEU A 137 -11.66 4.76 0.80
CA LEU A 137 -11.35 3.99 2.00
C LEU A 137 -11.85 2.54 1.91
N TYR A 138 -10.99 1.62 2.34
CA TYR A 138 -11.24 0.18 2.35
C TYR A 138 -11.00 -0.40 3.73
N ALA A 139 -11.78 -1.41 4.08
CA ALA A 139 -11.53 -2.26 5.24
C ALA A 139 -10.32 -3.20 5.00
N ASP A 140 -9.83 -3.81 6.08
CA ASP A 140 -8.73 -4.79 6.02
C ASP A 140 -9.03 -5.98 5.10
N ASP A 141 -10.31 -6.39 4.99
CA ASP A 141 -10.75 -7.47 4.10
C ASP A 141 -10.94 -7.03 2.63
N HIS A 142 -10.48 -5.82 2.29
CA HIS A 142 -10.56 -5.18 0.98
C HIS A 142 -11.99 -4.80 0.54
N THR A 143 -12.98 -4.82 1.42
CA THR A 143 -14.31 -4.26 1.11
C THR A 143 -14.29 -2.74 1.21
N ALA A 144 -14.95 -2.04 0.28
CA ALA A 144 -14.97 -0.58 0.26
C ALA A 144 -15.96 -0.07 1.30
N TRP A 145 -15.53 0.84 2.19
CA TRP A 145 -16.46 1.48 3.12
C TRP A 145 -17.49 2.30 2.33
N ALA A 146 -18.75 2.22 2.75
CA ALA A 146 -19.85 2.90 2.06
C ALA A 146 -20.89 3.47 3.02
N VAL A 147 -21.50 4.58 2.59
CA VAL A 147 -22.64 5.23 3.26
C VAL A 147 -23.71 5.53 2.21
N ALA A 148 -24.95 5.13 2.50
CA ALA A 148 -26.08 5.26 1.60
C ALA A 148 -25.80 4.65 0.20
N GLY A 149 -25.11 3.51 0.17
CA GLY A 149 -24.75 2.79 -1.05
C GLY A 149 -23.66 3.45 -1.90
N LYS A 150 -22.99 4.50 -1.39
CA LYS A 150 -21.88 5.18 -2.07
C LYS A 150 -20.56 4.93 -1.35
N PRO A 151 -19.46 4.70 -2.08
CA PRO A 151 -18.15 4.58 -1.46
C PRO A 151 -17.78 5.83 -0.64
N VAL A 152 -17.07 5.61 0.45
CA VAL A 152 -16.42 6.68 1.21
C VAL A 152 -15.14 7.08 0.47
N GLU A 153 -15.23 8.19 -0.26
CA GLU A 153 -14.16 8.69 -1.11
C GLU A 153 -14.08 10.22 -1.13
N ALA A 154 -12.93 10.74 -1.56
CA ALA A 154 -12.72 12.14 -1.85
C ALA A 154 -12.04 12.29 -3.21
N THR A 155 -12.53 13.21 -4.02
CA THR A 155 -11.95 13.54 -5.33
C THR A 155 -11.45 14.98 -5.35
N LEU A 156 -10.25 15.17 -5.89
CA LEU A 156 -9.65 16.46 -6.18
C LEU A 156 -9.32 16.54 -7.67
N GLN A 157 -9.55 17.70 -8.26
CA GLN A 157 -9.09 18.00 -9.61
C GLN A 157 -7.65 18.52 -9.55
N LEU A 158 -6.73 17.78 -10.16
CA LEU A 158 -5.33 18.14 -10.28
C LEU A 158 -5.07 18.71 -11.67
N ALA A 159 -4.66 19.97 -11.75
CA ALA A 159 -4.18 20.52 -13.01
C ALA A 159 -2.74 20.07 -13.24
N ALA A 160 -2.49 19.36 -14.33
CA ALA A 160 -1.13 19.12 -14.78
C ALA A 160 -0.55 20.46 -15.24
N GLU A 161 0.55 20.90 -14.62
CA GLU A 161 1.19 22.15 -15.04
C GLU A 161 1.66 22.02 -16.49
N THR A 162 1.24 22.95 -17.35
CA THR A 162 1.71 23.03 -18.73
C THR A 162 3.14 23.56 -18.73
N GLY A 163 4.11 22.66 -18.58
CA GLY A 163 5.54 22.84 -18.87
C GLY A 163 6.22 24.08 -18.28
N ARG A 164 7.14 23.85 -17.31
CA ARG A 164 8.58 24.24 -17.36
C ARG A 164 9.16 24.47 -15.95
N SER A 165 9.76 23.42 -15.38
CA SER A 165 11.02 23.55 -14.66
C SER A 165 12.15 23.02 -15.56
N THR A 166 12.51 23.80 -16.59
CA THR A 166 13.84 23.66 -17.17
C THR A 166 14.84 24.16 -16.12
N HIS A 167 15.35 23.27 -15.28
CA HIS A 167 16.61 23.54 -14.61
C HIS A 167 17.67 23.74 -15.71
N PRO A 168 18.45 24.84 -15.69
CA PRO A 168 19.53 25.00 -16.64
C PRO A 168 20.57 23.90 -16.37
N HIS A 169 20.64 22.90 -17.25
CA HIS A 169 21.82 22.07 -17.37
C HIS A 169 22.96 22.98 -17.86
N SER A 170 23.92 23.24 -16.98
CA SER A 170 25.23 23.75 -17.39
C SER A 170 25.89 22.72 -18.31
N PRO A 171 26.59 23.14 -19.39
CA PRO A 171 27.30 22.21 -20.26
C PRO A 171 28.35 21.41 -19.48
N PRO A 172 28.60 20.13 -19.84
CA PRO A 172 29.56 19.31 -19.12
C PRO A 172 30.98 19.86 -19.31
N ALA A 173 31.64 20.19 -18.21
CA ALA A 173 33.09 20.36 -18.17
C ALA A 173 33.77 18.99 -18.37
N PRO A 174 35.00 18.93 -18.92
CA PRO A 174 35.71 17.67 -19.11
C PRO A 174 35.92 16.95 -17.77
N SER A 175 35.72 15.63 -17.81
CA SER A 175 35.70 14.72 -16.67
C SER A 175 36.94 14.80 -15.79
N PRO A 176 36.81 14.99 -14.47
CA PRO A 176 37.75 14.45 -13.52
C PRO A 176 37.45 12.95 -13.26
N THR A 177 38.48 12.24 -12.87
CA THR A 177 38.59 10.80 -12.55
C THR A 177 37.38 10.27 -11.73
N PRO A 178 36.91 9.02 -11.95
CA PRO A 178 35.72 8.50 -11.27
C PRO A 178 35.89 8.55 -9.74
N PRO A 179 34.99 9.22 -8.99
CA PRO A 179 34.90 9.05 -7.56
C PRO A 179 34.53 7.59 -7.27
N GLN A 180 35.20 6.98 -6.29
CA GLN A 180 34.82 5.68 -5.76
C GLN A 180 33.33 5.69 -5.39
N ALA A 181 32.54 4.79 -5.97
CA ALA A 181 31.10 4.71 -5.74
C ALA A 181 30.81 4.69 -4.22
N PRO A 182 29.77 5.41 -3.74
CA PRO A 182 29.44 5.41 -2.32
C PRO A 182 29.27 3.98 -1.81
N GLN A 183 30.17 3.54 -0.93
CA GLN A 183 30.20 2.17 -0.45
C GLN A 183 29.02 1.94 0.52
N ALA A 184 28.10 1.03 0.22
CA ALA A 184 26.96 0.76 1.11
C ALA A 184 27.41 0.15 2.44
N ASP A 185 26.70 0.47 3.51
CA ASP A 185 26.94 -0.07 4.86
C ASP A 185 26.41 -1.51 4.98
N ARG A 186 25.39 -1.84 4.17
CA ARG A 186 24.80 -3.18 4.08
C ARG A 186 24.36 -3.50 2.66
N THR A 187 24.47 -4.78 2.28
CA THR A 187 23.97 -5.29 1.00
C THR A 187 22.93 -6.38 1.24
N VAL A 188 21.79 -6.27 0.55
CA VAL A 188 20.73 -7.28 0.47
C VAL A 188 20.71 -7.81 -0.95
N THR A 189 21.04 -9.10 -1.11
CA THR A 189 21.08 -9.75 -2.43
C THR A 189 19.80 -10.56 -2.64
N ILE A 190 19.12 -10.32 -3.76
CA ILE A 190 17.85 -10.95 -4.12
C ILE A 190 17.94 -11.47 -5.57
N THR A 191 17.36 -12.64 -5.82
CA THR A 191 17.23 -13.22 -7.15
C THR A 191 15.77 -13.60 -7.40
N VAL A 192 15.26 -13.21 -8.57
CA VAL A 192 13.95 -13.62 -9.09
C VAL A 192 14.18 -14.58 -10.25
N ARG A 193 13.62 -15.78 -10.15
CA ARG A 193 13.70 -16.79 -11.21
C ARG A 193 12.41 -17.59 -11.27
N ASP A 194 11.83 -17.70 -12.46
CA ASP A 194 10.60 -18.45 -12.71
C ASP A 194 9.46 -18.02 -11.75
N GLY A 195 9.37 -16.71 -11.47
CA GLY A 195 8.39 -16.13 -10.54
C GLY A 195 8.66 -16.40 -9.05
N LYS A 196 9.82 -16.97 -8.69
CA LYS A 196 10.23 -17.24 -7.31
C LYS A 196 11.32 -16.28 -6.86
N VAL A 197 11.16 -15.74 -5.67
CA VAL A 197 12.14 -14.86 -5.02
C VAL A 197 13.04 -15.68 -4.09
N SER A 198 14.35 -15.45 -4.18
CA SER A 198 15.37 -16.04 -3.31
C SER A 198 16.31 -14.95 -2.76
N PRO A 199 16.55 -14.88 -1.44
CA PRO A 199 15.88 -15.66 -0.40
C PRO A 199 14.36 -15.41 -0.38
N ALA A 200 13.60 -16.29 0.28
CA ALA A 200 12.16 -16.10 0.39
C ALA A 200 11.86 -14.72 1.02
N PRO A 201 10.80 -14.02 0.57
CA PRO A 201 10.51 -12.67 1.02
C PRO A 201 10.40 -12.60 2.54
N GLY A 202 11.21 -11.75 3.13
CA GLY A 202 11.35 -11.61 4.57
C GLY A 202 11.68 -10.18 4.96
N ARG A 203 11.80 -9.96 6.26
CA ARG A 203 12.10 -8.64 6.82
C ARG A 203 13.60 -8.47 7.03
N VAL A 204 14.13 -7.36 6.54
CA VAL A 204 15.50 -6.91 6.76
C VAL A 204 15.44 -5.71 7.69
N GLU A 205 15.95 -5.86 8.92
CA GLU A 205 16.06 -4.74 9.84
C GLU A 205 17.23 -3.84 9.46
N VAL A 206 17.00 -2.54 9.38
CA VAL A 206 17.98 -1.53 8.96
C VAL A 206 18.01 -0.43 10.01
N LYS A 207 19.18 0.10 10.34
CA LYS A 207 19.27 1.25 11.25
C LYS A 207 18.93 2.53 10.51
N ARG A 208 18.27 3.46 11.17
CA ARG A 208 18.09 4.80 10.63
C ARG A 208 19.46 5.43 10.26
N GLY A 209 19.58 5.92 9.04
CA GLY A 209 20.79 6.53 8.47
C GLY A 209 21.75 5.54 7.79
N GLU A 210 21.49 4.24 7.85
CA GLU A 210 22.29 3.20 7.19
C GLU A 210 22.08 3.24 5.66
N ARG A 211 23.17 3.12 4.88
CA ARG A 211 23.09 2.97 3.43
C ARG A 211 22.97 1.50 3.05
N VAL A 212 21.84 1.15 2.46
CA VAL A 212 21.50 -0.21 2.02
C VAL A 212 21.63 -0.30 0.51
N ALA A 213 22.40 -1.28 0.02
CA ALA A 213 22.43 -1.71 -1.37
C ALA A 213 21.47 -2.88 -1.57
N LEU A 214 20.42 -2.68 -2.36
CA LEU A 214 19.56 -3.73 -2.88
C LEU A 214 20.16 -4.24 -4.19
N ARG A 215 20.75 -5.43 -4.17
CA ARG A 215 21.39 -6.08 -5.33
C ARG A 215 20.42 -7.13 -5.86
N VAL A 216 19.81 -6.86 -7.01
CA VAL A 216 18.69 -7.66 -7.53
C VAL A 216 19.01 -8.17 -8.92
N THR A 217 18.78 -9.47 -9.13
CA THR A 217 18.84 -10.10 -10.46
C THR A 217 17.48 -10.73 -10.76
N SER A 218 16.90 -10.41 -11.91
CA SER A 218 15.64 -10.99 -12.38
C SER A 218 15.84 -11.71 -13.71
N ASP A 219 15.17 -12.84 -13.93
CA ASP A 219 15.15 -13.54 -15.21
C ASP A 219 14.24 -12.89 -16.26
N ARG A 220 13.48 -11.87 -15.87
CA ARG A 220 12.64 -11.03 -16.73
C ARG A 220 12.95 -9.56 -16.55
N ALA A 221 12.73 -8.79 -17.62
CA ALA A 221 12.79 -7.34 -17.53
C ALA A 221 11.64 -6.83 -16.65
N ASP A 222 11.95 -5.97 -15.68
CA ASP A 222 10.99 -5.42 -14.72
C ASP A 222 11.55 -4.10 -14.14
N THR A 223 10.91 -3.55 -13.13
CA THR A 223 11.37 -2.40 -12.36
C THR A 223 11.38 -2.76 -10.88
N LEU A 224 12.52 -2.57 -10.22
CA LEU A 224 12.63 -2.63 -8.78
C LEU A 224 11.99 -1.38 -8.19
N HIS A 225 11.07 -1.53 -7.24
CA HIS A 225 10.39 -0.43 -6.58
C HIS A 225 10.52 -0.56 -5.05
N VAL A 226 10.85 0.53 -4.36
CA VAL A 226 10.86 0.60 -2.89
C VAL A 226 9.75 1.53 -2.42
N HIS A 227 8.64 0.93 -1.99
CA HIS A 227 7.47 1.63 -1.51
C HIS A 227 7.79 2.54 -0.33
N GLY A 228 7.30 3.78 -0.39
CA GLY A 228 7.46 4.76 0.68
C GLY A 228 8.82 5.45 0.74
N ILE A 229 9.76 5.14 -0.15
CA ILE A 229 11.04 5.88 -0.33
C ILE A 229 11.20 6.36 -1.80
N ASP A 230 10.25 6.06 -2.68
CA ASP A 230 10.18 6.50 -4.09
C ASP A 230 11.50 6.27 -4.83
N LYS A 231 12.10 5.10 -4.61
CA LYS A 231 13.30 4.64 -5.31
C LYS A 231 12.94 3.52 -6.26
N GLU A 232 13.25 3.76 -7.53
CA GLU A 232 13.09 2.79 -8.59
C GLU A 232 14.40 2.51 -9.30
N LEU A 233 14.52 1.30 -9.83
CA LEU A 233 15.63 0.93 -10.69
C LEU A 233 15.16 -0.07 -11.74
N ALA A 234 15.46 0.20 -13.01
CA ALA A 234 15.22 -0.76 -14.07
C ALA A 234 15.98 -2.07 -13.79
N LEU A 235 15.30 -3.20 -13.94
CA LEU A 235 15.87 -4.55 -13.86
C LEU A 235 15.91 -5.15 -15.26
N PRO A 236 17.04 -5.08 -15.98
CA PRO A 236 17.18 -5.78 -17.26
C PRO A 236 17.19 -7.31 -17.04
N ALA A 237 16.54 -8.06 -17.93
CA ALA A 237 16.50 -9.51 -17.84
C ALA A 237 17.91 -10.12 -17.81
N GLY A 238 18.18 -10.98 -16.82
CA GLY A 238 19.43 -11.71 -16.64
C GLY A 238 20.62 -10.85 -16.17
N GLN A 239 20.43 -9.54 -15.99
CA GLN A 239 21.48 -8.65 -15.49
C GLN A 239 21.21 -8.29 -14.03
N GLU A 240 22.30 -8.12 -13.30
CA GLU A 240 22.23 -7.63 -11.94
C GLU A 240 22.15 -6.11 -11.92
N ALA A 241 21.21 -5.58 -11.15
CA ALA A 241 21.08 -4.16 -10.89
C ALA A 241 21.26 -3.90 -9.39
N THR A 242 21.85 -2.76 -9.03
CA THR A 242 22.06 -2.37 -7.63
C THR A 242 21.46 -0.99 -7.37
N LEU A 243 20.49 -0.94 -6.45
CA LEU A 243 19.92 0.30 -5.94
C LEU A 243 20.49 0.59 -4.55
N ILE A 244 21.17 1.72 -4.39
CA ILE A 244 21.68 2.17 -3.08
C ILE A 244 20.74 3.24 -2.54
N LEU A 245 20.25 3.03 -1.31
CA LEU A 245 19.39 3.98 -0.60
C LEU A 245 19.90 4.23 0.82
N THR A 246 19.70 5.44 1.32
CA THR A 246 19.91 5.76 2.74
C THR A 246 18.60 5.57 3.48
N ALA A 247 18.60 4.79 4.55
CA ALA A 247 17.42 4.52 5.38
C ALA A 247 17.17 5.67 6.38
N ASP A 248 16.92 6.88 5.90
CA ASP A 248 16.77 8.08 6.74
C ASP A 248 15.39 8.22 7.41
N ARG A 249 14.39 7.48 6.91
CA ARG A 249 13.01 7.42 7.42
C ARG A 249 12.76 6.11 8.17
N THR A 250 12.28 6.21 9.40
CA THR A 250 11.82 5.05 10.17
C THR A 250 10.50 4.52 9.61
N GLY A 251 10.32 3.20 9.57
CA GLY A 251 9.10 2.59 9.03
C GLY A 251 9.35 1.22 8.42
N LEU A 252 8.30 0.63 7.86
CA LEU A 252 8.38 -0.60 7.08
C LEU A 252 8.16 -0.26 5.61
N PHE A 253 9.12 -0.61 4.77
CA PHE A 253 9.14 -0.29 3.34
C PHE A 253 9.18 -1.58 2.54
N GLU A 254 8.21 -1.78 1.66
CA GLU A 254 8.16 -2.96 0.80
C GLU A 254 9.04 -2.75 -0.43
N VAL A 255 9.84 -3.76 -0.75
CA VAL A 255 10.66 -3.79 -1.96
C VAL A 255 10.00 -4.81 -2.88
N GLU A 256 9.60 -4.41 -4.08
CA GLU A 256 8.90 -5.29 -5.03
C GLU A 256 9.37 -5.09 -6.47
N THR A 257 8.89 -5.95 -7.36
CA THR A 257 8.92 -5.70 -8.81
C THR A 257 7.62 -5.04 -9.25
N HIS A 258 7.70 -3.95 -10.01
CA HIS A 258 6.54 -3.16 -10.42
C HIS A 258 5.60 -3.91 -11.37
N GLU A 259 6.14 -4.53 -12.42
CA GLU A 259 5.32 -5.16 -13.46
C GLU A 259 4.84 -6.56 -13.03
N SER A 260 5.73 -7.34 -12.41
CA SER A 260 5.38 -8.70 -11.96
C SER A 260 4.72 -8.75 -10.57
N HIS A 261 4.63 -7.61 -9.86
CA HIS A 261 4.06 -7.50 -8.50
C HIS A 261 4.61 -8.53 -7.50
N LEU A 262 5.90 -8.85 -7.60
CA LEU A 262 6.56 -9.79 -6.70
C LEU A 262 7.18 -9.03 -5.53
N VAL A 263 6.70 -9.29 -4.32
CA VAL A 263 7.36 -8.80 -3.11
C VAL A 263 8.71 -9.48 -2.96
N LEU A 264 9.78 -8.68 -2.91
CA LEU A 264 11.15 -9.13 -2.82
C LEU A 264 11.63 -9.21 -1.37
N THR A 265 11.37 -8.16 -0.58
CA THR A 265 11.70 -8.07 0.84
C THR A 265 10.96 -6.90 1.48
N GLN A 266 11.04 -6.75 2.80
CA GLN A 266 10.59 -5.57 3.52
C GLN A 266 11.74 -5.00 4.35
N LEU A 267 12.06 -3.73 4.16
CA LEU A 267 13.03 -3.00 4.98
C LEU A 267 12.34 -2.43 6.21
N ALA A 268 12.72 -2.88 7.39
CA ALA A 268 12.23 -2.34 8.67
C ALA A 268 13.29 -1.39 9.24
N VAL A 269 13.09 -0.09 9.06
CA VAL A 269 14.01 0.95 9.51
C VAL A 269 13.66 1.39 10.92
N ARG A 270 14.61 1.23 11.84
CA ARG A 270 14.47 1.52 13.27
C ARG A 270 15.64 2.32 13.85
#